data_AF-A0A117M4K3-F1
#
_entry.id   AF-A0A117M4K3-F1
#
_cell.length_a   1.000
_cell.length_b   1.000
_cell.length_c   1.000
_cell.angle_alpha   90.00
_cell.angle_beta   90.00
_cell.angle_gamma   90.00
#
_symmetry.space_group_name_H-M   'P 1'
#
loop_
_entity.id
_entity.type
_entity.pdbx_description
1 polymer ?
#
loop_
_entity_poly.entity_id
_entity_poly.type
_entity_poly.pdbx_seq_one_letter_code
_entity_poly.pdbx_strand_id
1 'polypeptide(L)'
;MQERFPGADALICCSFSDIEKILTPGRGSSAIIITRGHEHDLECLRKLIKYPLDYLGMIGTKRKINMARKKLIEENIDIKNINQVHMPSGLDIGAQMPEETAVSIAAEMIKVSRRGGGTCANMKGFPSAVDREVLQKTVKAAQHEVPAALATIIKTSGSTPRKTGARMLIYGDGDIWGTIGGGRGESEVRLAALGVIDEVKPRLHRVSMNTGPAALGGMSCGGTMEVFIEPVSTFKQIIDGG
;
A
#
# COMPACT_ATOMS: atom_id res chain seq x y z
N MET A 1 10.41 25.55 8.02
CA MET A 1 10.68 24.20 7.45
C MET A 1 9.39 23.50 7.03
N GLN A 2 8.32 23.62 7.81
CA GLN A 2 6.99 23.05 7.50
C GLN A 2 6.40 23.57 6.18
N GLU A 3 6.63 24.83 5.82
CA GLU A 3 6.22 25.41 4.53
C GLU A 3 6.84 24.73 3.31
N ARG A 4 8.01 24.08 3.45
CA ARG A 4 8.67 23.38 2.32
C ARG A 4 8.06 22.03 2.02
N PHE A 5 7.36 21.42 2.98
CA PHE A 5 6.79 20.07 2.87
C PHE A 5 5.39 20.02 3.50
N PRO A 6 4.42 20.75 2.93
CA PRO A 6 3.08 20.85 3.51
C PRO A 6 2.31 19.53 3.54
N GLY A 7 2.65 18.58 2.66
CA GLY A 7 2.02 17.26 2.61
C GLY A 7 2.68 16.19 3.48
N ALA A 8 3.71 16.52 4.26
CA ALA A 8 4.36 15.56 5.14
C ALA A 8 3.63 15.46 6.48
N ASP A 9 3.27 14.25 6.91
CA ASP A 9 2.67 14.01 8.24
C ASP A 9 3.62 14.42 9.38
N ALA A 10 4.94 14.24 9.17
CA ALA A 10 5.96 14.59 10.14
C ALA A 10 7.26 15.05 9.46
N LEU A 11 7.95 16.01 10.09
CA LEU A 11 9.29 16.45 9.71
C LEU A 11 10.24 16.22 10.87
N ILE A 12 11.22 15.35 10.68
CA ILE A 12 12.18 14.95 11.71
C ILE A 12 13.55 15.52 11.36
N CYS A 13 14.03 16.46 12.16
CA CYS A 13 15.39 17.00 12.05
C CYS A 13 16.30 16.25 13.02
N CYS A 14 17.09 15.32 12.51
CA CYS A 14 18.03 14.54 13.30
C CYS A 14 19.31 14.25 12.49
N SER A 15 20.33 13.76 13.18
CA SER A 15 21.48 13.15 12.52
C SER A 15 21.08 11.82 11.89
N PHE A 16 21.67 11.47 10.74
CA PHE A 16 21.46 10.15 10.12
C PHE A 16 21.86 9.01 11.07
N SER A 17 22.83 9.26 11.97
CA SER A 17 23.24 8.35 13.04
C SER A 17 22.08 7.96 13.98
N ASP A 18 21.08 8.83 14.14
CA ASP A 18 19.99 8.69 15.12
C ASP A 18 18.67 8.20 14.51
N ILE A 19 18.63 7.91 13.21
CA ILE A 19 17.40 7.44 12.51
C ILE A 19 16.71 6.30 13.28
N GLU A 20 17.47 5.33 13.78
CA GLU A 20 16.95 4.14 14.45
C GLU A 20 16.43 4.40 15.87
N LYS A 21 16.76 5.56 16.46
CA LYS A 21 16.21 5.98 17.75
C LYS A 21 14.83 6.62 17.59
N ILE A 22 14.52 7.10 16.40
CA ILE A 22 13.34 7.92 16.12
C ILE A 22 12.32 7.12 15.30
N LEU A 23 12.81 6.34 14.34
CA LEU A 23 12.00 5.49 13.50
C LEU A 23 12.16 4.03 13.93
N THR A 24 11.07 3.28 13.84
CA THR A 24 11.07 1.82 13.97
C THR A 24 10.66 1.22 12.63
N PRO A 25 11.58 1.17 11.63
CA PRO A 25 11.25 0.67 10.31
C PRO A 25 10.96 -0.83 10.38
N GLY A 26 10.00 -1.28 9.60
CA GLY A 26 9.64 -2.69 9.54
C GLY A 26 8.71 -2.97 8.37
N ARG A 27 8.02 -4.10 8.43
CA ARG A 27 7.08 -4.51 7.38
C ARG A 27 6.01 -3.45 7.15
N GLY A 28 5.59 -3.28 5.90
CA GLY A 28 4.64 -2.24 5.55
C GLY A 28 5.26 -0.83 5.46
N SER A 29 6.57 -0.71 5.67
CA SER A 29 7.29 0.56 5.57
C SER A 29 8.17 0.55 4.32
N SER A 30 8.19 1.69 3.64
CA SER A 30 9.04 1.91 2.46
C SER A 30 9.93 3.11 2.72
N ALA A 31 11.19 3.02 2.31
CA ALA A 31 12.16 4.08 2.50
C ALA A 31 12.83 4.44 1.17
N ILE A 32 13.04 5.74 0.98
CA ILE A 32 13.88 6.26 -0.09
C ILE A 32 14.95 7.18 0.48
N ILE A 33 16.19 6.95 0.04
CA ILE A 33 17.36 7.71 0.47
C ILE A 33 17.68 8.74 -0.60
N ILE A 34 17.51 10.01 -0.22
CA ILE A 34 17.81 11.18 -1.06
C ILE A 34 18.62 12.16 -0.22
N THR A 35 19.95 12.12 -0.35
CA THR A 35 20.82 13.09 0.31
C THR A 35 21.69 13.83 -0.71
N ARG A 36 22.35 14.91 -0.23
CA ARG A 36 23.27 15.72 -1.03
C ARG A 36 24.69 15.15 -1.11
N GLY A 37 25.01 14.04 -0.44
CA GLY A 37 26.39 13.56 -0.30
C GLY A 37 26.50 12.04 -0.17
N HIS A 38 27.42 11.46 -0.93
CA HIS A 38 27.60 10.01 -1.06
C HIS A 38 27.89 9.26 0.26
N GLU A 39 28.52 9.91 1.25
CA GLU A 39 28.76 9.31 2.56
C GLU A 39 27.49 9.18 3.40
N HIS A 40 26.61 10.18 3.32
CA HIS A 40 25.33 10.18 4.04
C HIS A 40 24.35 9.17 3.48
N ASP A 41 24.30 8.97 2.15
CA ASP A 41 23.46 7.92 1.59
C ASP A 41 23.89 6.54 2.07
N LEU A 42 25.21 6.31 2.14
CA LEU A 42 25.75 5.05 2.62
C LEU A 42 25.46 4.84 4.10
N GLU A 43 25.57 5.88 4.92
CA GLU A 43 25.21 5.84 6.34
C GLU A 43 23.73 5.44 6.54
N CYS A 44 22.81 6.10 5.82
CA CYS A 44 21.39 5.74 5.81
C CYS A 44 21.17 4.30 5.34
N LEU A 45 21.88 3.89 4.28
CA LEU A 45 21.72 2.56 3.70
C LEU A 45 22.16 1.47 4.67
N ARG A 46 23.31 1.63 5.35
CA ARG A 46 23.78 0.68 6.39
C ARG A 46 22.76 0.49 7.50
N LYS A 47 22.07 1.55 7.89
CA LYS A 47 21.05 1.48 8.94
C LYS A 47 19.78 0.81 8.47
N LEU A 48 19.33 1.11 7.25
CA LEU A 48 18.02 0.65 6.76
C LEU A 48 18.06 -0.76 6.14
N ILE A 49 19.18 -1.20 5.57
CA ILE A 49 19.29 -2.45 4.81
C ILE A 49 19.03 -3.72 5.64
N LYS A 50 19.15 -3.64 6.96
CA LYS A 50 18.86 -4.75 7.88
C LYS A 50 17.38 -4.92 8.24
N TYR A 51 16.54 -3.94 7.91
CA TYR A 51 15.13 -3.97 8.23
C TYR A 51 14.30 -4.62 7.13
N PRO A 52 13.21 -5.33 7.47
CA PRO A 52 12.32 -5.95 6.50
C PRO A 52 11.36 -4.89 5.90
N LEU A 53 11.89 -4.02 5.05
CA LEU A 53 11.14 -3.00 4.32
C LEU A 53 10.47 -3.54 3.05
N ASP A 54 9.28 -3.00 2.74
CA ASP A 54 8.54 -3.29 1.52
C ASP A 54 9.25 -2.72 0.29
N TYR A 55 9.98 -1.62 0.47
CA TYR A 55 10.83 -1.00 -0.54
C TYR A 55 11.97 -0.24 0.13
N LEU A 56 13.18 -0.40 -0.40
CA LEU A 56 14.34 0.41 -0.04
C LEU A 56 15.03 0.87 -1.32
N GLY A 57 15.01 2.18 -1.56
CA GLY A 57 15.60 2.79 -2.74
C GLY A 57 16.65 3.85 -2.41
N MET A 58 17.62 4.04 -3.29
CA MET A 58 18.58 5.13 -3.21
C MET A 58 18.69 5.84 -4.56
N ILE A 59 18.50 7.17 -4.55
CA ILE A 59 18.76 7.99 -5.72
C ILE A 59 20.27 8.18 -5.89
N GLY A 60 20.76 7.94 -7.10
CA GLY A 60 22.16 8.17 -7.40
C GLY A 60 22.55 7.94 -8.85
N THR A 61 23.66 8.56 -9.25
CA THR A 61 24.31 8.27 -10.52
C THR A 61 24.95 6.87 -10.49
N LYS A 62 25.23 6.29 -11.66
CA LYS A 62 25.93 5.00 -11.79
C LYS A 62 27.21 4.94 -10.94
N ARG A 63 28.01 6.02 -10.95
CA ARG A 63 29.23 6.13 -10.14
C ARG A 63 28.93 6.02 -8.64
N LYS A 64 27.94 6.78 -8.15
CA LYS A 64 27.55 6.79 -6.74
C LYS A 64 27.05 5.42 -6.29
N ILE A 65 26.24 4.76 -7.12
CA ILE A 65 25.70 3.43 -6.85
C ILE A 65 26.80 2.38 -6.79
N ASN A 66 27.73 2.39 -7.75
CA ASN A 66 28.85 1.44 -7.77
C ASN A 66 29.74 1.59 -6.54
N MET A 67 30.01 2.83 -6.12
CA MET A 67 30.76 3.09 -4.88
C MET A 67 30.02 2.60 -3.64
N ALA A 68 28.72 2.85 -3.54
CA ALA A 68 27.91 2.38 -2.41
C ALA A 68 27.90 0.84 -2.35
N ARG A 69 27.62 0.15 -3.47
CA ARG A 69 27.66 -1.32 -3.54
C ARG A 69 29.01 -1.87 -3.13
N LYS A 70 30.11 -1.30 -3.66
CA LYS A 70 31.47 -1.75 -3.34
C LYS A 70 31.73 -1.67 -1.83
N LYS A 71 31.43 -0.52 -1.19
CA LYS A 71 31.62 -0.34 0.25
C LYS A 71 30.77 -1.31 1.09
N LEU A 72 29.50 -1.54 0.73
CA LEU A 72 28.66 -2.50 1.46
C LEU A 72 29.18 -3.94 1.37
N ILE A 73 29.76 -4.32 0.21
CA ILE A 73 30.39 -5.64 0.03
C ILE A 73 31.67 -5.75 0.86
N GLU A 74 32.52 -4.71 0.85
CA GLU A 74 33.73 -4.64 1.69
C GLU A 74 33.41 -4.74 3.19
N GLU A 75 32.24 -4.26 3.60
CA GLU A 75 31.72 -4.34 4.97
C GLU A 75 31.05 -5.68 5.30
N ASN A 76 31.09 -6.68 4.41
CA ASN A 76 30.50 -8.00 4.56
C ASN A 76 28.97 -8.00 4.73
N ILE A 77 28.27 -7.02 4.16
CA ILE A 77 26.81 -7.07 4.08
C ILE A 77 26.40 -8.13 3.04
N ASP A 78 25.42 -8.98 3.40
CA ASP A 78 24.93 -10.02 2.52
C ASP A 78 24.48 -9.44 1.16
N ILE A 79 25.08 -9.97 0.09
CA ILE A 79 24.78 -9.62 -1.30
C ILE A 79 23.28 -9.75 -1.60
N LYS A 80 22.58 -10.69 -0.95
CA LYS A 80 21.12 -10.83 -1.07
C LYS A 80 20.39 -9.56 -0.62
N ASN A 81 20.78 -9.00 0.52
CA ASN A 81 20.18 -7.78 1.04
C ASN A 81 20.55 -6.58 0.16
N ILE A 82 21.80 -6.51 -0.33
CA ILE A 82 22.24 -5.46 -1.26
C ILE A 82 21.42 -5.50 -2.56
N ASN A 83 21.13 -6.70 -3.08
CA ASN A 83 20.36 -6.87 -4.31
C ASN A 83 18.87 -6.54 -4.17
N GLN A 84 18.35 -6.46 -2.94
CA GLN A 84 16.99 -6.00 -2.66
C GLN A 84 16.87 -4.47 -2.63
N VAL A 85 18.00 -3.74 -2.65
CA VAL A 85 18.00 -2.28 -2.70
C VAL A 85 17.89 -1.80 -4.15
N HIS A 86 16.91 -0.92 -4.40
CA HIS A 86 16.67 -0.31 -5.70
C HIS A 86 17.61 0.87 -5.93
N MET A 87 18.67 0.63 -6.73
CA MET A 87 19.73 1.61 -6.99
C MET A 87 20.11 1.58 -8.49
N PRO A 88 19.70 2.58 -9.30
CA PRO A 88 18.93 3.76 -8.90
C PRO A 88 17.49 3.38 -8.55
N SER A 89 16.88 4.14 -7.64
CA SER A 89 15.44 4.04 -7.36
C SER A 89 14.61 4.60 -8.52
N GLY A 90 13.53 3.92 -8.86
CA GLY A 90 12.58 4.32 -9.89
C GLY A 90 12.57 3.39 -11.11
N LEU A 91 11.41 3.29 -11.76
CA LEU A 91 11.29 2.62 -13.06
C LEU A 91 11.99 3.43 -14.15
N ASP A 92 12.60 2.74 -15.10
CA ASP A 92 13.16 3.37 -16.29
C ASP A 92 12.04 3.85 -17.22
N ILE A 93 11.61 5.10 -17.02
CA ILE A 93 10.63 5.81 -17.84
C ILE A 93 11.27 6.97 -18.63
N GLY A 94 12.60 7.06 -18.61
CA GLY A 94 13.32 8.19 -19.22
C GLY A 94 13.17 9.52 -18.46
N ALA A 95 12.92 9.49 -17.16
CA ALA A 95 12.71 10.69 -16.33
C ALA A 95 13.93 11.64 -16.38
N GLN A 96 13.65 12.92 -16.60
CA GLN A 96 14.65 14.01 -16.64
C GLN A 96 14.38 15.07 -15.57
N MET A 97 13.12 15.23 -15.16
CA MET A 97 12.69 16.22 -14.17
C MET A 97 12.45 15.59 -12.78
N PRO A 98 12.53 16.37 -11.69
CA PRO A 98 12.23 15.89 -10.33
C PRO A 98 10.83 15.27 -10.19
N GLU A 99 9.82 15.86 -10.85
CA GLU A 99 8.43 15.41 -10.82
C GLU A 99 8.29 14.05 -11.52
N GLU A 100 8.94 13.88 -12.66
CA GLU A 100 9.00 12.61 -13.39
C GLU A 100 9.74 11.54 -12.59
N THR A 101 10.82 11.93 -11.91
CA THR A 101 11.57 11.04 -11.02
C THR A 101 10.70 10.60 -9.85
N ALA A 102 9.89 11.49 -9.27
CA ALA A 102 8.94 11.15 -8.22
C ALA A 102 7.88 10.15 -8.70
N VAL A 103 7.31 10.34 -9.90
CA VAL A 103 6.36 9.38 -10.50
C VAL A 103 7.04 8.02 -10.76
N SER A 104 8.26 8.03 -11.30
CA SER A 104 9.06 6.83 -11.53
C SER A 104 9.29 6.01 -10.26
N ILE A 105 9.66 6.68 -9.16
CA ILE A 105 9.86 6.08 -7.84
C ILE A 105 8.54 5.53 -7.28
N ALA A 106 7.48 6.34 -7.30
CA ALA A 106 6.17 5.91 -6.79
C ALA A 106 5.64 4.68 -7.55
N ALA A 107 5.82 4.66 -8.88
CA ALA A 107 5.46 3.51 -9.71
C ALA A 107 6.28 2.26 -9.35
N GLU A 108 7.58 2.40 -9.09
CA GLU A 108 8.43 1.30 -8.64
C GLU A 108 7.99 0.77 -7.26
N MET A 109 7.75 1.66 -6.29
CA MET A 109 7.26 1.29 -4.96
C MET A 109 5.96 0.49 -5.04
N ILE A 110 5.00 0.93 -5.88
CA ILE A 110 3.73 0.20 -6.09
C ILE A 110 3.99 -1.18 -6.71
N LYS A 111 4.85 -1.26 -7.74
CA LYS A 111 5.20 -2.52 -8.41
C LYS A 111 5.81 -3.52 -7.42
N VAL A 112 6.74 -3.06 -6.60
CA VAL A 112 7.47 -3.87 -5.61
C VAL A 112 6.51 -4.32 -4.50
N SER A 113 5.74 -3.40 -3.93
CA SER A 113 4.77 -3.69 -2.86
C SER A 113 3.72 -4.73 -3.30
N ARG A 114 3.26 -4.67 -4.56
CA ARG A 114 2.27 -5.63 -5.10
C ARG A 114 2.84 -7.01 -5.43
N ARG A 115 4.13 -7.09 -5.76
CA ARG A 115 4.79 -8.34 -6.13
C ARG A 115 5.54 -8.99 -4.97
N GLY A 116 5.46 -8.37 -3.79
CA GLY A 116 6.24 -8.76 -2.61
C GLY A 116 7.73 -8.49 -2.76
N GLY A 117 8.20 -7.81 -3.81
CA GLY A 117 9.60 -7.81 -4.26
C GLY A 117 10.61 -7.02 -3.42
N GLY A 118 10.22 -6.50 -2.26
CA GLY A 118 11.13 -5.82 -1.34
C GLY A 118 12.01 -6.81 -0.58
N THR A 119 12.61 -6.36 0.53
CA THR A 119 13.31 -7.28 1.45
C THR A 119 12.38 -8.37 2.04
N CYS A 120 11.07 -8.19 1.87
CA CYS A 120 10.00 -9.13 2.20
C CYS A 120 9.58 -10.06 1.04
N ALA A 121 10.47 -10.28 0.04
CA ALA A 121 10.34 -11.02 -1.24
C ALA A 121 9.38 -12.23 -1.35
N ASN A 122 8.96 -12.86 -0.24
CA ASN A 122 8.33 -14.18 -0.23
C ASN A 122 6.91 -14.28 0.36
N MET A 123 6.20 -13.16 0.61
CA MET A 123 4.82 -13.24 1.12
C MET A 123 3.78 -12.73 0.11
N LYS A 124 3.14 -13.68 -0.59
CA LYS A 124 1.84 -13.45 -1.25
C LYS A 124 0.78 -13.27 -0.16
N GLY A 125 -0.07 -12.24 -0.26
CA GLY A 125 -1.26 -12.09 0.59
C GLY A 125 -1.28 -10.91 1.57
N PHE A 126 -0.26 -10.05 1.60
CA PHE A 126 -0.31 -8.82 2.41
C PHE A 126 -1.17 -7.73 1.75
N PRO A 127 -1.96 -6.95 2.52
CA PRO A 127 -2.80 -5.87 1.98
C PRO A 127 -1.94 -4.82 1.25
N SER A 128 -2.45 -4.26 0.15
CA SER A 128 -1.79 -3.10 -0.47
C SER A 128 -1.77 -1.91 0.50
N ALA A 129 -0.94 -0.89 0.26
CA ALA A 129 -0.92 0.32 1.11
C ALA A 129 -2.33 0.92 1.33
N VAL A 130 -3.14 0.94 0.27
CA VAL A 130 -4.55 1.37 0.33
C VAL A 130 -5.38 0.43 1.21
N ASP A 131 -5.23 -0.88 1.05
CA ASP A 131 -5.99 -1.84 1.86
C ASP A 131 -5.54 -1.82 3.35
N ARG A 132 -4.27 -1.49 3.63
CA ARG A 132 -3.77 -1.28 5.00
C ARG A 132 -4.43 -0.06 5.63
N GLU A 133 -4.52 1.05 4.90
CA GLU A 133 -5.21 2.25 5.39
C GLU A 133 -6.69 1.97 5.65
N VAL A 134 -7.36 1.24 4.75
CA VAL A 134 -8.73 0.77 4.96
C VAL A 134 -8.84 -0.01 6.26
N LEU A 135 -7.98 -1.02 6.48
CA LEU A 135 -7.99 -1.82 7.71
C LEU A 135 -7.70 -1.00 8.97
N GLN A 136 -6.76 -0.06 8.92
CA GLN A 136 -6.47 0.83 10.05
C GLN A 136 -7.68 1.70 10.40
N LYS A 137 -8.37 2.24 9.39
CA LYS A 137 -9.61 3.01 9.59
C LYS A 137 -10.74 2.12 10.10
N THR A 138 -10.85 0.88 9.63
CA THR A 138 -11.80 -0.11 10.16
C THR A 138 -11.59 -0.34 11.65
N VAL A 139 -10.34 -0.57 12.09
CA VAL A 139 -10.01 -0.76 13.50
C VAL A 139 -10.38 0.48 14.33
N LYS A 140 -10.03 1.68 13.85
CA LYS A 140 -10.38 2.93 14.53
C LYS A 140 -11.90 3.12 14.62
N ALA A 141 -12.63 2.84 13.54
CA ALA A 141 -14.09 2.92 13.53
C ALA A 141 -14.71 1.93 14.54
N ALA A 142 -14.18 0.71 14.65
CA ALA A 142 -14.61 -0.27 15.65
C ALA A 142 -14.37 0.21 17.10
N GLN A 143 -13.17 0.74 17.37
CA GLN A 143 -12.78 1.23 18.70
C GLN A 143 -13.63 2.41 19.16
N HIS A 144 -14.04 3.27 18.22
CA HIS A 144 -14.86 4.46 18.50
C HIS A 144 -16.36 4.23 18.27
N GLU A 145 -16.79 2.98 18.05
CA GLU A 145 -18.19 2.60 17.81
C GLU A 145 -18.85 3.40 16.68
N VAL A 146 -18.05 3.79 15.68
CA VAL A 146 -18.54 4.51 14.51
C VAL A 146 -19.27 3.52 13.59
N PRO A 147 -20.56 3.76 13.25
CA PRO A 147 -21.31 2.88 12.35
C PRO A 147 -20.63 2.78 10.99
N ALA A 148 -20.16 1.57 10.65
CA ALA A 148 -19.48 1.30 9.39
C ALA A 148 -19.56 -0.19 9.03
N ALA A 149 -19.32 -0.51 7.77
CA ALA A 149 -19.18 -1.87 7.26
C ALA A 149 -17.91 -2.01 6.40
N LEU A 150 -17.26 -3.16 6.49
CA LEU A 150 -16.12 -3.53 5.65
C LEU A 150 -16.60 -4.44 4.52
N ALA A 151 -16.39 -4.02 3.28
CA ALA A 151 -16.61 -4.84 2.10
C ALA A 151 -15.28 -5.41 1.61
N THR A 152 -15.20 -6.74 1.46
CA THR A 152 -14.01 -7.46 0.98
C THR A 152 -14.37 -8.32 -0.22
N ILE A 153 -13.63 -8.18 -1.32
CA ILE A 153 -13.76 -9.11 -2.45
C ILE A 153 -13.16 -10.46 -2.04
N ILE A 154 -14.00 -11.47 -1.87
CA ILE A 154 -13.54 -12.83 -1.48
C ILE A 154 -13.31 -13.73 -2.68
N LYS A 155 -13.93 -13.42 -3.83
CA LYS A 155 -13.79 -14.20 -5.06
C LYS A 155 -13.99 -13.33 -6.28
N THR A 156 -13.22 -13.59 -7.33
CA THR A 156 -13.39 -12.98 -8.65
C THR A 156 -13.36 -14.04 -9.73
N SER A 157 -14.18 -13.88 -10.77
CA SER A 157 -14.11 -14.64 -12.01
C SER A 157 -14.12 -13.69 -13.20
N GLY A 158 -13.37 -14.00 -14.26
CA GLY A 158 -13.22 -13.14 -15.43
C GLY A 158 -12.45 -11.84 -15.18
N SER A 159 -12.70 -10.86 -16.04
CA SER A 159 -12.04 -9.54 -16.01
C SER A 159 -12.70 -8.61 -15.00
N THR A 160 -12.13 -8.57 -13.79
CA THR A 160 -12.55 -7.69 -12.69
C THR A 160 -11.52 -6.58 -12.45
N PRO A 161 -11.95 -5.33 -12.16
CA PRO A 161 -11.06 -4.17 -11.98
C PRO A 161 -10.17 -4.27 -10.74
N ARG A 162 -10.66 -4.89 -9.67
CA ARG A 162 -9.89 -5.25 -8.47
C ARG A 162 -9.95 -6.77 -8.27
N LYS A 163 -8.92 -7.32 -7.63
CA LYS A 163 -8.78 -8.76 -7.39
C LYS A 163 -9.24 -9.12 -5.98
N THR A 164 -9.42 -10.42 -5.72
CA THR A 164 -9.63 -10.96 -4.38
C THR A 164 -8.67 -10.34 -3.36
N GLY A 165 -9.20 -9.96 -2.21
CA GLY A 165 -8.48 -9.28 -1.14
C GLY A 165 -8.58 -7.75 -1.15
N ALA A 166 -9.10 -7.14 -2.23
CA ALA A 166 -9.41 -5.72 -2.24
C ALA A 166 -10.53 -5.39 -1.25
N ARG A 167 -10.35 -4.28 -0.53
CA ARG A 167 -11.26 -3.85 0.54
C ARG A 167 -11.79 -2.43 0.30
N MET A 168 -12.96 -2.17 0.86
CA MET A 168 -13.58 -0.85 0.93
C MET A 168 -14.30 -0.73 2.27
N LEU A 169 -14.04 0.34 3.01
CA LEU A 169 -14.77 0.73 4.22
C LEU A 169 -15.90 1.68 3.83
N ILE A 170 -17.10 1.46 4.36
CA ILE A 170 -18.29 2.27 4.12
C ILE A 170 -18.81 2.73 5.49
N TYR A 171 -18.93 4.04 5.71
CA TYR A 171 -19.53 4.62 6.91
C TYR A 171 -21.06 4.75 6.77
N GLY A 172 -21.76 4.89 7.90
CA GLY A 172 -23.23 5.01 7.94
C GLY A 172 -23.79 6.28 7.27
N ASP A 173 -22.99 7.32 7.13
CA ASP A 173 -23.30 8.53 6.35
C ASP A 173 -23.07 8.34 4.83
N GLY A 174 -22.53 7.19 4.42
CA GLY A 174 -22.23 6.86 3.04
C GLY A 174 -20.82 7.20 2.58
N ASP A 175 -19.97 7.81 3.42
CA ASP A 175 -18.56 8.06 3.10
C ASP A 175 -17.78 6.75 2.95
N ILE A 176 -16.74 6.77 2.11
CA ILE A 176 -15.97 5.56 1.79
C ILE A 176 -14.46 5.76 1.88
N TRP A 177 -13.76 4.67 2.17
CA TRP A 177 -12.31 4.55 2.00
C TRP A 177 -11.95 3.27 1.24
N GLY A 178 -11.02 3.38 0.30
CA GLY A 178 -10.67 2.28 -0.60
C GLY A 178 -11.70 2.09 -1.73
N THR A 179 -11.55 1.00 -2.47
CA THR A 179 -12.43 0.68 -3.61
C THR A 179 -12.39 -0.82 -3.91
N ILE A 180 -13.53 -1.35 -4.33
CA ILE A 180 -13.65 -2.71 -4.87
C ILE A 180 -13.66 -2.72 -6.41
N GLY A 181 -13.49 -1.56 -7.06
CA GLY A 181 -13.38 -1.48 -8.51
C GLY A 181 -14.11 -0.31 -9.19
N GLY A 182 -14.90 0.45 -8.43
CA GLY A 182 -15.71 1.54 -8.96
C GLY A 182 -16.94 1.10 -9.77
N GLY A 183 -17.70 2.09 -10.24
CA GLY A 183 -18.87 1.90 -11.11
C GLY A 183 -20.10 1.34 -10.39
N ARG A 184 -21.04 0.78 -11.16
CA ARG A 184 -22.35 0.34 -10.66
C ARG A 184 -22.25 -0.70 -9.55
N GLY A 185 -21.33 -1.66 -9.69
CA GLY A 185 -21.14 -2.71 -8.69
C GLY A 185 -20.68 -2.18 -7.33
N GLU A 186 -19.89 -1.10 -7.31
CA GLU A 186 -19.50 -0.44 -6.07
C GLU A 186 -20.68 0.26 -5.40
N SER A 187 -21.52 0.95 -6.18
CA SER A 187 -22.74 1.58 -5.67
C SER A 187 -23.72 0.57 -5.09
N GLU A 188 -23.90 -0.60 -5.74
CA GLU A 188 -24.73 -1.69 -5.24
C GLU A 188 -24.21 -2.23 -3.89
N VAL A 189 -22.90 -2.40 -3.77
CA VAL A 189 -22.26 -2.81 -2.50
C VAL A 189 -22.40 -1.73 -1.43
N ARG A 190 -22.27 -0.44 -1.75
CA ARG A 190 -22.47 0.66 -0.80
C ARG A 190 -23.89 0.66 -0.22
N LEU A 191 -24.90 0.50 -1.06
CA LEU A 191 -26.29 0.40 -0.62
C LEU A 191 -26.52 -0.84 0.25
N ALA A 192 -25.99 -2.00 -0.16
CA ALA A 192 -26.08 -3.21 0.64
C ALA A 192 -25.39 -3.07 2.00
N ALA A 193 -24.29 -2.32 2.07
CA ALA A 193 -23.54 -2.06 3.29
C ALA A 193 -24.33 -1.24 4.31
N LEU A 194 -25.13 -0.25 3.89
CA LEU A 194 -26.00 0.49 4.82
C LEU A 194 -26.97 -0.45 5.55
N GLY A 195 -27.58 -1.41 4.84
CA GLY A 195 -28.42 -2.43 5.48
C GLY A 195 -27.65 -3.37 6.41
N VAL A 196 -26.37 -3.66 6.13
CA VAL A 196 -25.51 -4.45 7.04
C VAL A 196 -25.20 -3.67 8.32
N ILE A 197 -25.00 -2.36 8.21
CA ILE A 197 -24.76 -1.47 9.36
C ILE A 197 -26.00 -1.45 10.26
N ASP A 198 -27.18 -1.23 9.68
CA ASP A 198 -28.44 -1.13 10.44
C ASP A 198 -28.84 -2.45 11.10
N GLU A 199 -28.72 -3.58 10.38
CA GLU A 199 -29.12 -4.90 10.88
C GLU A 199 -28.04 -5.59 11.72
N VAL A 200 -26.81 -5.06 11.69
CA VAL A 200 -25.61 -5.67 12.31
C VAL A 200 -25.44 -7.14 11.88
N LYS A 201 -25.72 -7.44 10.61
CA LYS A 201 -25.70 -8.80 10.07
C LYS A 201 -24.86 -8.89 8.79
N PRO A 202 -23.79 -9.70 8.76
CA PRO A 202 -22.97 -9.86 7.56
C PRO A 202 -23.78 -10.37 6.36
N ARG A 203 -23.37 -9.96 5.16
CA ARG A 203 -23.99 -10.38 3.89
C ARG A 203 -22.94 -10.75 2.86
N LEU A 204 -23.22 -11.79 2.09
CA LEU A 204 -22.48 -12.10 0.87
C LEU A 204 -23.23 -11.51 -0.32
N HIS A 205 -22.58 -10.60 -1.05
CA HIS A 205 -23.17 -9.90 -2.18
C HIS A 205 -22.45 -10.28 -3.48
N ARG A 206 -23.19 -10.66 -4.52
CA ARG A 206 -22.63 -11.04 -5.82
C ARG A 206 -22.84 -9.92 -6.83
N VAL A 207 -21.74 -9.36 -7.31
CA VAL A 207 -21.73 -8.29 -8.31
C VAL A 207 -21.42 -8.89 -9.67
N SER A 208 -22.25 -8.57 -10.67
CA SER A 208 -22.03 -8.94 -12.06
C SER A 208 -21.88 -7.69 -12.91
N MET A 209 -20.79 -7.61 -13.68
CA MET A 209 -20.51 -6.44 -14.54
C MET A 209 -21.21 -6.52 -15.90
N ASN A 210 -22.08 -7.52 -16.11
CA ASN A 210 -22.75 -7.81 -17.39
C ASN A 210 -24.19 -7.26 -17.49
N THR A 211 -24.68 -6.51 -16.52
CA THR A 211 -26.12 -6.20 -16.38
C THR A 211 -26.53 -4.82 -16.94
N GLY A 212 -25.78 -4.28 -17.90
CA GLY A 212 -26.06 -2.97 -18.51
C GLY A 212 -26.10 -3.00 -20.05
N PRO A 213 -26.66 -1.96 -20.71
CA PRO A 213 -26.76 -1.86 -22.17
C PRO A 213 -25.40 -1.91 -22.90
N ALA A 214 -24.28 -1.68 -22.19
CA ALA A 214 -22.92 -1.89 -22.71
C ALA A 214 -22.59 -3.38 -23.01
N ALA A 215 -23.34 -4.34 -22.46
CA ALA A 215 -23.22 -5.75 -22.78
C ALA A 215 -23.68 -6.09 -24.21
N LEU A 216 -24.57 -5.26 -24.79
CA LEU A 216 -25.08 -5.44 -26.17
C LEU A 216 -24.06 -4.99 -27.24
N GLY A 217 -23.04 -4.20 -26.86
CA GLY A 217 -22.02 -3.67 -27.76
C GLY A 217 -20.69 -4.43 -27.77
N GLY A 218 -20.59 -5.57 -27.09
CA GLY A 218 -19.38 -6.42 -27.07
C GLY A 218 -18.16 -5.84 -26.32
N MET A 219 -18.31 -4.73 -25.59
CA MET A 219 -17.22 -4.01 -24.91
C MET A 219 -17.28 -4.08 -23.38
N SER A 220 -18.03 -5.01 -22.78
CA SER A 220 -18.08 -5.17 -21.32
C SER A 220 -16.95 -6.07 -20.82
N CYS A 221 -16.13 -5.59 -19.87
CA CYS A 221 -15.24 -6.43 -19.08
C CYS A 221 -16.07 -7.44 -18.28
N GLY A 222 -16.20 -8.67 -18.80
CA GLY A 222 -17.14 -9.70 -18.32
C GLY A 222 -16.77 -10.38 -17.02
N GLY A 223 -16.56 -9.61 -15.95
CA GLY A 223 -16.21 -10.11 -14.63
C GLY A 223 -17.41 -10.30 -13.71
N THR A 224 -17.30 -11.27 -12.79
CA THR A 224 -18.16 -11.37 -11.61
C THR A 224 -17.30 -11.37 -10.35
N MET A 225 -17.82 -10.81 -9.26
CA MET A 225 -17.15 -10.85 -7.97
C MET A 225 -18.14 -11.16 -6.85
N GLU A 226 -17.66 -11.88 -5.83
CA GLU A 226 -18.37 -12.10 -4.58
C GLU A 226 -17.71 -11.22 -3.52
N VAL A 227 -18.52 -10.38 -2.88
CA VAL A 227 -18.12 -9.39 -1.90
C VAL A 227 -18.75 -9.74 -0.57
N PHE A 228 -17.93 -10.05 0.43
CA PHE A 228 -18.39 -10.22 1.79
C PHE A 228 -18.44 -8.85 2.47
N ILE A 229 -19.59 -8.51 3.04
CA ILE A 229 -19.84 -7.24 3.71
C ILE A 229 -20.14 -7.57 5.17
N GLU A 230 -19.34 -7.04 6.09
CA GLU A 230 -19.43 -7.30 7.52
C GLU A 230 -19.49 -5.98 8.32
N PRO A 231 -20.33 -5.89 9.37
CA PRO A 231 -20.42 -4.69 10.19
C PRO A 231 -19.14 -4.52 11.00
N VAL A 232 -18.63 -3.30 11.11
CA VAL A 232 -17.37 -3.02 11.81
C VAL A 232 -17.46 -3.24 13.32
N SER A 233 -18.67 -3.20 13.89
CA SER A 233 -18.92 -3.47 15.30
C SER A 233 -18.52 -4.88 15.75
N THR A 234 -18.48 -5.87 14.85
CA THR A 234 -18.06 -7.24 15.20
C THR A 234 -16.55 -7.36 15.46
N PHE A 235 -15.75 -6.40 14.99
CA PHE A 235 -14.29 -6.40 15.19
C PHE A 235 -13.89 -6.06 16.63
N LYS A 236 -14.79 -5.49 17.44
CA LYS A 236 -14.52 -5.16 18.84
C LYS A 236 -14.13 -6.38 19.67
N GLN A 237 -14.79 -7.53 19.44
CA GLN A 237 -14.48 -8.80 20.11
C GLN A 237 -13.06 -9.31 19.78
N ILE A 238 -12.51 -8.94 18.63
CA ILE A 238 -11.17 -9.34 18.19
C ILE A 238 -10.09 -8.43 18.80
N ILE A 239 -10.39 -7.14 18.97
CA ILE A 239 -9.44 -6.12 19.45
C ILE A 239 -9.26 -6.19 20.96
N ASP A 240 -10.33 -6.50 21.70
CA ASP A 240 -10.29 -6.59 23.17
C ASP A 240 -9.73 -7.94 23.69
N GLY A 241 -9.21 -8.79 22.79
CA GLY A 241 -8.54 -10.05 23.14
C GLY A 241 -9.49 -11.10 23.70
N GLY A 242 -10.50 -11.49 22.91
CA GLY A 242 -11.40 -12.60 23.23
C GLY A 242 -10.71 -13.88 23.67
#